data_AF-A0A524IL64-F1
#
_entry.id   AF-A0A524IL64-F1
#
_cell.length_a   1.000
_cell.length_b   1.000
_cell.length_c   1.000
_cell.angle_alpha   90.00
_cell.angle_beta   90.00
_cell.angle_gamma   90.00
#
_symmetry.space_group_name_H-M   'P 1'
#
loop_
_entity.id
_entity.type
_entity.pdbx_description
1 polymer ?
#
loop_
_entity_poly.entity_id
_entity_poly.type
_entity_poly.pdbx_seq_one_letter_code
_entity_poly.pdbx_strand_id
1 'polypeptide(L)'
;MINYSGRSILALDSLIFIPFGIYALIRLRANREEPARGKHLCTALAFLSLIPFVSFDLLAVEREILFSSSMPFRLSFVSFSVFITWSLYLLMKDKVRRVLPVYTNEDYTRALRKTGLSDREIEIVEQVAEGNPNREIAETLFISENTVKTHIKNIYKKLSISSRIQLHKVLEKIRLTQPGD
;
A
#
# COMPACT_ATOMS: atom_id res chain seq x y z
N MET A 1 34.85 -3.80 43.85
CA MET A 1 34.29 -2.72 43.01
C MET A 1 33.81 -3.34 41.71
N ILE A 2 32.49 -3.44 41.53
CA ILE A 2 31.88 -4.04 40.33
C ILE A 2 31.93 -2.99 39.22
N ASN A 3 32.55 -3.32 38.10
CA ASN A 3 32.79 -2.41 36.98
C ASN A 3 31.49 -2.23 36.16
N TYR A 4 30.81 -1.09 36.34
CA TYR A 4 29.52 -0.78 35.71
C TYR A 4 29.64 -0.15 34.30
N SER A 5 30.86 0.04 33.76
CA SER A 5 31.08 0.82 32.54
C SER A 5 30.62 0.16 31.24
N GLY A 6 30.49 -1.17 31.18
CA GLY A 6 30.13 -1.89 29.95
C GLY A 6 28.64 -2.05 29.68
N ARG A 7 27.80 -2.11 30.73
CA ARG A 7 26.34 -2.38 30.56
C ARG A 7 25.52 -1.14 30.24
N SER A 8 25.95 0.04 30.68
CA SER A 8 25.25 1.30 30.38
C SER A 8 25.36 1.72 28.92
N ILE A 9 26.45 1.36 28.25
CA ILE A 9 26.68 1.65 26.83
C ILE A 9 25.72 0.83 25.94
N LEU A 10 25.48 -0.45 26.29
CA LEU A 10 24.55 -1.33 25.56
C LEU A 10 23.08 -0.85 25.64
N ALA A 11 22.69 -0.21 26.74
CA ALA A 11 21.35 0.36 26.89
C ALA A 11 21.17 1.67 26.09
N LEU A 12 22.25 2.40 25.82
CA LEU A 12 22.25 3.61 25.01
C LEU A 12 22.20 3.30 23.51
N ASP A 13 22.82 2.21 23.05
CA ASP A 13 22.76 1.77 21.65
C ASP A 13 21.33 1.38 21.23
N SER A 14 20.52 0.88 22.17
CA SER A 14 19.11 0.54 21.95
C SER A 14 18.19 1.78 21.84
N LEU A 15 18.62 2.95 22.33
CA LEU A 15 17.89 4.22 22.20
C LEU A 15 17.92 4.77 20.75
N ILE A 16 18.89 4.38 19.93
CA ILE A 16 19.00 4.80 18.52
C ILE A 16 17.84 4.26 17.65
N PHE A 17 17.16 3.20 18.11
CA PHE A 17 16.03 2.61 17.40
C PHE A 17 14.69 3.26 17.74
N ILE A 18 14.62 4.06 18.81
CA ILE A 18 13.39 4.73 19.22
C ILE A 18 12.90 5.71 18.14
N PRO A 19 13.75 6.54 17.49
CA PRO A 19 13.34 7.35 16.34
C PRO A 19 12.80 6.52 15.16
N PHE A 20 13.38 5.34 14.89
CA PHE A 20 12.90 4.45 13.83
C PHE A 20 11.55 3.82 14.16
N GLY A 21 11.35 3.39 15.41
CA GLY A 21 10.06 2.89 15.90
C GLY A 21 8.98 3.97 15.89
N ILE A 22 9.32 5.20 16.29
CA ILE A 22 8.42 6.35 16.23
C ILE A 22 8.10 6.71 14.78
N TYR A 23 9.09 6.74 13.87
CA TYR A 23 8.87 6.98 12.45
C TYR A 23 7.98 5.91 11.81
N ALA A 24 8.17 4.64 12.16
CA ALA A 24 7.32 3.54 11.72
C ALA A 24 5.87 3.71 12.23
N LEU A 25 5.68 4.08 13.49
CA LEU A 25 4.35 4.34 14.08
C LEU A 25 3.67 5.57 13.47
N ILE A 26 4.40 6.67 13.25
CA ILE A 26 3.89 7.87 12.59
C ILE A 26 3.49 7.54 11.16
N ARG A 27 4.29 6.76 10.42
CA ARG A 27 3.99 6.36 9.04
C ARG A 27 2.81 5.39 8.96
N LEU A 28 2.67 4.48 9.93
CA LEU A 28 1.50 3.61 10.05
C LEU A 28 0.22 4.40 10.37
N ARG A 29 0.32 5.48 11.15
CA ARG A 29 -0.82 6.34 11.51
C ARG A 29 -1.19 7.35 10.43
N ALA A 30 -0.20 7.91 9.72
CA ALA A 30 -0.36 9.00 8.76
C ALA A 30 -1.01 8.55 7.45
N ASN A 31 -1.09 7.26 7.16
CA ASN A 31 -1.54 6.78 5.85
C ASN A 31 -2.84 5.99 5.97
N ARG A 32 -3.95 6.65 6.35
CA ARG A 32 -5.28 6.02 6.29
C ARG A 32 -5.80 5.87 4.85
N GLU A 33 -5.24 6.59 3.88
CA GLU A 33 -5.81 6.68 2.52
C GLU A 33 -5.09 5.84 1.45
N GLU A 34 -3.85 5.35 1.67
CA GLU A 34 -3.21 4.52 0.65
C GLU A 34 -3.84 3.11 0.48
N PRO A 35 -3.89 2.56 -0.75
CA PRO A 35 -4.39 1.22 -1.02
C PRO A 35 -3.58 0.18 -0.25
N ALA A 36 -4.29 -0.72 0.46
CA ALA A 36 -3.72 -1.67 1.42
C ALA A 36 -2.49 -2.47 0.91
N ARG A 37 -2.44 -2.79 -0.39
CA ARG A 37 -1.32 -3.54 -1.01
C ARG A 37 0.03 -2.80 -0.99
N GLY A 38 0.07 -1.48 -1.14
CA GLY A 38 1.32 -0.69 -1.13
C GLY A 38 1.93 -0.57 0.26
N LYS A 39 1.07 -0.52 1.29
CA LYS A 39 1.45 -0.42 2.71
C LYS A 39 2.24 -1.63 3.16
N HIS A 40 1.73 -2.84 2.88
CA HIS A 40 2.38 -4.09 3.29
C HIS A 40 3.75 -4.29 2.64
N LEU A 41 3.92 -3.86 1.38
CA LEU A 41 5.20 -3.95 0.68
C LEU A 41 6.25 -2.99 1.27
N CYS A 42 5.86 -1.73 1.54
CA CYS A 42 6.76 -0.76 2.16
C CYS A 42 7.14 -1.13 3.59
N THR A 43 6.20 -1.68 4.37
CA THR A 43 6.51 -2.18 5.72
C THR A 43 7.40 -3.41 5.65
N ALA A 44 7.14 -4.36 4.75
CA ALA A 44 7.98 -5.56 4.61
C ALA A 44 9.42 -5.22 4.19
N LEU A 45 9.60 -4.26 3.27
CA LEU A 45 10.94 -3.79 2.88
C LEU A 45 11.68 -3.08 4.02
N ALA A 46 10.96 -2.31 4.85
CA ALA A 46 11.55 -1.70 6.05
C ALA A 46 12.05 -2.77 7.05
N PHE A 47 11.26 -3.83 7.29
CA PHE A 47 11.70 -4.95 8.13
C PHE A 47 12.86 -5.74 7.53
N LEU A 48 12.87 -5.95 6.21
CA LEU A 48 13.96 -6.66 5.53
C LEU A 48 15.31 -5.93 5.68
N SER A 49 15.28 -4.59 5.72
CA SER A 49 16.48 -3.76 5.95
C SER A 49 17.04 -3.83 7.37
N LEU A 50 16.25 -4.33 8.35
CA LEU A 50 16.71 -4.54 9.72
C LEU A 50 17.50 -5.86 9.88
N ILE A 51 17.29 -6.83 8.98
CA ILE A 51 17.92 -8.15 9.07
C ILE A 51 19.46 -8.06 9.06
N PRO A 52 20.12 -7.32 8.14
CA PRO A 52 21.58 -7.19 8.15
C PRO A 52 22.10 -6.49 9.41
N PHE A 53 21.32 -5.57 9.99
CA PHE A 53 21.70 -4.87 11.22
C PHE A 53 21.69 -5.82 12.41
N VAL A 54 20.60 -6.55 12.61
CA VAL A 54 20.46 -7.52 13.71
C VAL A 54 21.45 -8.67 13.55
N SER A 55 21.68 -9.15 12.32
CA SER A 55 22.67 -10.20 12.05
C SER A 55 24.10 -9.75 12.31
N PHE A 56 24.46 -8.51 11.98
CA PHE A 56 25.79 -7.97 12.25
C PHE A 56 26.03 -7.80 13.77
N ASP A 57 25.04 -7.28 14.49
CA ASP A 57 25.12 -7.09 15.94
C ASP A 57 25.23 -8.44 16.67
N LEU A 58 24.47 -9.46 16.24
CA LEU A 58 24.54 -10.82 16.79
C LEU A 58 25.89 -11.50 16.54
N LEU A 59 26.44 -11.36 15.32
CA LEU A 59 27.75 -11.90 14.95
C LEU A 59 28.90 -11.16 15.65
N ALA A 60 28.74 -9.86 15.94
CA ALA A 60 29.71 -9.06 16.69
C ALA A 60 29.74 -9.41 18.18
N VAL A 61 28.63 -9.91 18.74
CA VAL A 61 28.55 -10.37 20.14
C VAL A 61 29.28 -11.70 20.36
N GLU A 62 29.27 -12.62 19.37
CA GLU A 62 29.92 -13.94 19.52
C GLU A 62 31.43 -13.96 19.26
N ARG A 63 31.98 -12.92 18.61
CA ARG A 63 33.41 -12.82 18.38
C ARG A 63 33.94 -11.47 18.83
N GLU A 64 34.68 -11.47 19.96
CA GLU A 64 35.60 -10.40 20.38
C GLU A 64 36.75 -10.13 19.37
N ILE A 65 36.54 -10.44 18.08
CA ILE A 65 37.57 -10.45 17.05
C ILE A 65 37.02 -9.68 15.87
N LEU A 66 37.26 -8.37 15.92
CA LEU A 66 37.60 -7.43 14.84
C LEU A 66 37.03 -6.06 15.22
N PHE A 67 37.89 -5.04 15.23
CA PHE A 67 37.64 -3.65 15.60
C PHE A 67 37.86 -3.30 17.08
N SER A 68 39.15 -3.04 17.36
CA SER A 68 39.62 -2.02 18.30
C SER A 68 38.56 -0.95 18.59
N SER A 69 38.35 -0.71 19.89
CA SER A 69 37.47 0.26 20.57
C SER A 69 37.55 1.70 20.06
N SER A 70 37.28 1.94 18.79
CA SER A 70 37.11 3.27 18.22
C SER A 70 35.79 3.31 17.46
N MET A 71 35.01 4.35 17.73
CA MET A 71 33.69 4.56 17.15
C MET A 71 33.61 4.79 15.62
N PRO A 72 34.66 5.16 14.85
CA PRO A 72 34.43 5.71 13.50
C PRO A 72 33.95 4.65 12.48
N PHE A 73 34.29 3.37 12.68
CA PHE A 73 33.88 2.32 11.74
C PHE A 73 32.40 1.95 11.86
N ARG A 74 31.85 1.97 13.08
CA ARG A 74 30.43 1.67 13.34
C ARG A 74 29.52 2.71 12.68
N LEU A 75 29.83 4.00 12.84
CA LEU A 75 29.02 5.08 12.26
C LEU A 75 29.03 5.06 10.73
N SER A 76 30.17 4.72 10.14
CA SER A 76 30.33 4.56 8.70
C SER A 76 29.42 3.43 8.17
N PHE A 77 29.39 2.29 8.85
CA PHE A 77 28.57 1.14 8.44
C PHE A 77 27.06 1.43 8.53
N VAL A 78 26.62 2.10 9.61
CA VAL A 78 25.22 2.55 9.76
C VAL A 78 24.83 3.52 8.64
N SER A 79 25.71 4.48 8.32
CA SER A 79 25.48 5.45 7.25
C SER A 79 25.38 4.77 5.89
N PHE A 80 26.23 3.79 5.59
CA PHE A 80 26.15 3.00 4.37
C PHE A 80 24.87 2.16 4.28
N SER A 81 24.46 1.52 5.38
CA SER A 81 23.22 0.72 5.42
C SER A 81 21.97 1.58 5.17
N VAL A 82 21.89 2.76 5.80
CA VAL A 82 20.80 3.72 5.58
C VAL A 82 20.84 4.25 4.15
N PHE A 83 22.02 4.57 3.61
CA PHE A 83 22.18 5.05 2.24
C PHE A 83 21.78 4.00 1.21
N ILE A 84 22.18 2.74 1.39
CA ILE A 84 21.80 1.63 0.50
C ILE A 84 20.29 1.41 0.55
N THR A 85 19.70 1.41 1.75
CA THR A 85 18.24 1.25 1.92
C THR A 85 17.48 2.40 1.26
N TRP A 86 17.93 3.65 1.44
CA TRP A 86 17.36 4.82 0.80
C TRP A 86 17.51 4.74 -0.73
N SER A 87 18.70 4.41 -1.23
CA SER A 87 19.01 4.29 -2.66
C SER A 87 18.18 3.22 -3.35
N LEU A 88 18.04 2.04 -2.72
CA LEU A 88 17.16 0.97 -3.19
C LEU A 88 15.69 1.39 -3.13
N TYR A 89 15.26 2.07 -2.07
CA TYR A 89 13.91 2.63 -1.98
C TYR A 89 13.64 3.61 -3.13
N LEU A 90 14.58 4.48 -3.49
CA LEU A 90 14.44 5.42 -4.61
C LEU A 90 14.38 4.69 -5.97
N LEU A 91 15.27 3.71 -6.20
CA LEU A 91 15.27 2.88 -7.42
C LEU A 91 13.97 2.09 -7.58
N MET A 92 13.40 1.63 -6.46
CA MET A 92 12.15 0.89 -6.48
C MET A 92 10.92 1.81 -6.50
N LYS A 93 10.99 3.03 -5.96
CA LYS A 93 9.86 3.98 -5.91
C LYS A 93 9.29 4.25 -7.30
N ASP A 94 10.15 4.44 -8.30
CA ASP A 94 9.70 4.72 -9.66
C ASP A 94 9.11 3.49 -10.35
N LYS A 95 9.63 2.28 -10.09
CA LYS A 95 9.06 1.03 -10.61
C LYS A 95 7.73 0.69 -9.92
N VAL A 96 7.65 0.81 -8.60
CA VAL A 96 6.43 0.57 -7.83
C VAL A 96 5.33 1.56 -8.22
N ARG A 97 5.67 2.84 -8.42
CA ARG A 97 4.72 3.86 -8.90
C ARG A 97 4.20 3.55 -10.31
N ARG A 98 5.01 2.96 -11.18
CA ARG A 98 4.56 2.49 -12.51
C ARG A 98 3.74 1.21 -12.47
N VAL A 99 4.04 0.30 -11.54
CA VAL A 99 3.38 -1.02 -11.43
C VAL A 99 2.06 -0.95 -10.64
N LEU A 100 1.97 -0.04 -9.68
CA LEU A 100 0.77 0.23 -8.88
C LEU A 100 0.45 1.73 -8.96
N PRO A 101 -0.04 2.23 -10.12
CA PRO A 101 -0.65 3.54 -10.14
C PRO A 101 -1.76 3.54 -9.10
N VAL A 102 -1.69 4.47 -8.14
CA VAL A 102 -2.77 4.70 -7.18
C VAL A 102 -3.90 5.31 -7.97
N TYR A 103 -4.80 4.45 -8.45
CA TYR A 103 -5.92 4.85 -9.28
C TYR A 103 -6.97 5.50 -8.38
N THR A 104 -7.30 6.75 -8.65
CA THR A 104 -8.33 7.46 -7.89
C THR A 104 -9.71 7.01 -8.34
N ASN A 105 -10.72 7.10 -7.46
CA ASN A 105 -12.11 6.84 -7.87
C ASN A 105 -12.53 7.77 -9.02
N GLU A 106 -11.98 8.98 -9.10
CA GLU A 106 -12.29 9.95 -10.16
C GLU A 106 -11.91 9.46 -11.56
N ASP A 107 -10.75 8.81 -11.70
CA ASP A 107 -10.28 8.26 -12.98
C ASP A 107 -11.18 7.10 -13.45
N TYR A 108 -11.63 6.27 -12.49
CA TYR A 108 -12.56 5.17 -12.76
C TYR A 108 -13.94 5.70 -13.18
N THR A 109 -14.48 6.69 -12.46
CA THR A 109 -15.75 7.35 -12.82
C THR A 109 -15.64 8.01 -14.20
N ARG A 110 -14.49 8.64 -14.52
CA ARG A 110 -14.24 9.23 -15.85
C ARG A 110 -14.23 8.17 -16.95
N ALA A 111 -13.60 7.02 -16.71
CA ALA A 111 -13.59 5.91 -17.65
C ALA A 111 -15.00 5.34 -17.87
N LEU A 112 -15.81 5.23 -16.82
CA LEU A 112 -17.21 4.83 -16.93
C LEU A 112 -18.05 5.84 -17.71
N ARG A 113 -17.86 7.15 -17.48
CA ARG A 113 -18.55 8.20 -18.27
C ARG A 113 -18.24 8.11 -19.76
N LYS A 114 -17.01 7.74 -20.14
CA LYS A 114 -16.65 7.51 -21.56
C LYS A 114 -17.48 6.39 -22.23
N THR A 115 -18.06 5.49 -21.45
CA THR A 115 -18.97 4.44 -21.97
C THR A 115 -20.41 4.92 -22.20
N GLY A 116 -20.71 6.19 -21.92
CA GLY A 116 -22.05 6.78 -22.10
C GLY A 116 -23.01 6.54 -20.94
N LEU A 117 -22.51 6.05 -19.80
CA LEU A 117 -23.28 5.91 -18.56
C LEU A 117 -23.50 7.29 -17.91
N SER A 118 -24.70 7.51 -17.37
CA SER A 118 -24.98 8.68 -16.53
C SER A 118 -24.45 8.49 -15.12
N ASP A 119 -24.33 9.57 -14.35
CA ASP A 119 -23.87 9.51 -12.96
C ASP A 119 -24.72 8.54 -12.11
N ARG A 120 -26.04 8.56 -12.32
CA ARG A 120 -26.95 7.66 -11.62
C ARG A 120 -26.78 6.18 -12.02
N GLU A 121 -26.44 5.93 -13.28
CA GLU A 121 -26.14 4.57 -13.75
C GLU A 121 -24.79 4.09 -13.22
N ILE A 122 -23.81 4.99 -13.05
CA ILE A 122 -22.50 4.67 -12.47
C ILE A 122 -22.67 4.21 -11.01
N GLU A 123 -23.45 4.93 -10.20
CA GLU A 123 -23.76 4.55 -8.82
C GLU A 123 -24.37 3.14 -8.74
N ILE A 124 -25.31 2.83 -9.66
CA ILE A 124 -25.93 1.50 -9.72
C ILE A 124 -24.91 0.45 -10.13
N VAL A 125 -24.07 0.73 -11.12
CA VAL A 125 -23.02 -0.17 -11.60
C VAL A 125 -22.01 -0.50 -10.49
N GLU A 126 -21.63 0.48 -9.67
CA GLU A 126 -20.74 0.29 -8.53
C GLU A 126 -21.34 -0.66 -7.49
N GLN A 127 -22.60 -0.45 -7.12
CA GLN A 127 -23.32 -1.33 -6.21
C GLN A 127 -23.50 -2.75 -6.78
N VAL A 128 -23.74 -2.88 -8.09
CA VAL A 128 -23.79 -4.20 -8.75
C VAL A 128 -22.42 -4.87 -8.72
N ALA A 129 -21.33 -4.11 -8.90
CA ALA A 129 -19.95 -4.59 -8.87
C ALA A 129 -19.51 -5.10 -7.49
N GLU A 130 -20.05 -4.51 -6.42
CA GLU A 130 -19.87 -4.97 -5.04
C GLU A 130 -20.60 -6.30 -4.74
N GLY A 131 -21.51 -6.71 -5.62
CA GLY A 131 -22.27 -7.95 -5.47
C GLY A 131 -23.65 -7.76 -4.81
N ASN A 132 -24.05 -6.53 -4.52
CA ASN A 132 -25.30 -6.26 -3.82
C ASN A 132 -26.52 -6.73 -4.67
N PRO A 133 -27.54 -7.35 -4.07
CA PRO A 133 -28.78 -7.70 -4.75
C PRO A 133 -29.61 -6.45 -5.05
N ASN A 134 -30.45 -6.50 -6.10
CA ASN A 134 -31.23 -5.33 -6.56
C ASN A 134 -32.08 -4.67 -5.46
N ARG A 135 -32.53 -5.45 -4.47
CA ARG A 135 -33.27 -4.96 -3.31
C ARG A 135 -32.41 -4.06 -2.42
N GLU A 136 -31.19 -4.47 -2.09
CA GLU A 136 -30.26 -3.65 -1.29
C GLU A 136 -29.85 -2.40 -2.07
N ILE A 137 -29.63 -2.51 -3.38
CA ILE A 137 -29.36 -1.34 -4.23
C ILE A 137 -30.52 -0.34 -4.18
N ALA A 138 -31.76 -0.83 -4.24
CA ALA A 138 -32.95 0.00 -4.15
C ALA A 138 -33.05 0.73 -2.80
N GLU A 139 -32.77 0.02 -1.70
CA GLU A 139 -32.74 0.57 -0.35
C GLU A 139 -31.63 1.63 -0.18
N THR A 140 -30.39 1.32 -0.58
CA THR A 140 -29.24 2.23 -0.52
C THR A 140 -29.46 3.50 -1.35
N LEU A 141 -30.07 3.36 -2.52
CA LEU A 141 -30.26 4.47 -3.46
C LEU A 141 -31.63 5.16 -3.31
N PHE A 142 -32.45 4.78 -2.32
CA PHE A 142 -33.79 5.31 -2.06
C PHE A 142 -34.73 5.30 -3.29
N ILE A 143 -34.71 4.20 -4.05
CA ILE A 143 -35.55 4.00 -5.24
C ILE A 143 -36.23 2.64 -5.23
N SER A 144 -37.24 2.41 -6.08
CA SER A 144 -37.90 1.10 -6.15
C SER A 144 -37.02 0.04 -6.82
N GLU A 145 -37.18 -1.23 -6.43
CA GLU A 145 -36.48 -2.36 -7.08
C GLU A 145 -36.79 -2.42 -8.60
N ASN A 146 -38.01 -2.03 -8.99
CA ASN A 146 -38.41 -1.98 -10.40
C ASN A 146 -37.65 -0.88 -11.17
N THR A 147 -37.39 0.25 -10.52
CA THR A 147 -36.55 1.33 -11.05
C THR A 147 -35.11 0.84 -11.24
N VAL A 148 -34.54 0.13 -10.25
CA VAL A 148 -33.20 -0.49 -10.37
C VAL A 148 -33.15 -1.46 -11.56
N LYS A 149 -34.12 -2.36 -11.70
CA LYS A 149 -34.20 -3.29 -12.86
C LYS A 149 -34.22 -2.55 -14.19
N THR A 150 -34.95 -1.44 -14.27
CA THR A 150 -35.02 -0.60 -15.47
C THR A 150 -33.67 0.05 -15.78
N HIS A 151 -33.00 0.61 -14.78
CA HIS A 151 -31.66 1.16 -14.96
C HIS A 151 -30.65 0.10 -15.39
N ILE A 152 -30.65 -1.09 -14.77
CA ILE A 152 -29.78 -2.21 -15.17
C ILE A 152 -30.01 -2.60 -16.63
N LYS A 153 -31.26 -2.65 -17.08
CA LYS A 153 -31.58 -2.94 -18.49
C LYS A 153 -31.02 -1.86 -19.43
N ASN A 154 -31.09 -0.59 -19.05
CA ASN A 154 -30.51 0.51 -19.83
C ASN A 154 -28.98 0.45 -19.85
N ILE A 155 -28.35 0.16 -18.72
CA ILE A 155 -26.89 -0.07 -18.60
C ILE A 155 -26.46 -1.20 -19.54
N TYR A 156 -27.17 -2.33 -19.51
CA TYR A 156 -26.88 -3.47 -20.38
C TYR A 156 -26.97 -3.10 -21.86
N LYS A 157 -27.99 -2.31 -22.23
CA LYS A 157 -28.14 -1.80 -23.59
C LYS A 157 -26.98 -0.86 -23.98
N LYS A 158 -26.57 0.05 -23.10
CA LYS A 158 -25.46 0.99 -23.35
C LYS A 158 -24.11 0.29 -23.50
N LEU A 159 -23.88 -0.73 -22.68
CA LEU A 159 -22.64 -1.51 -22.69
C LEU A 159 -22.67 -2.69 -23.69
N SER A 160 -23.78 -2.89 -24.42
CA SER A 160 -23.98 -4.01 -25.34
C SER A 160 -23.76 -5.39 -24.70
N ILE A 161 -24.23 -5.57 -23.47
CA ILE A 161 -24.13 -6.83 -22.70
C ILE A 161 -25.51 -7.34 -22.33
N SER A 162 -25.58 -8.61 -21.90
CA SER A 162 -26.86 -9.24 -21.52
C SER A 162 -26.85 -9.91 -20.14
N SER A 163 -25.70 -9.96 -19.46
CA SER A 163 -25.54 -10.69 -18.20
C SER A 163 -24.76 -9.89 -17.17
N ARG A 164 -25.14 -10.07 -15.89
CA ARG A 164 -24.41 -9.54 -14.73
C ARG A 164 -22.95 -9.99 -14.72
N ILE A 165 -22.68 -11.23 -15.15
CA ILE A 165 -21.32 -11.76 -15.26
C ILE A 165 -20.53 -11.01 -16.34
N GLN A 166 -21.16 -10.69 -17.47
CA GLN A 166 -20.52 -9.87 -18.51
C GLN A 166 -20.27 -8.44 -18.03
N LEU A 167 -21.19 -7.87 -17.25
CA LEU A 167 -20.98 -6.56 -16.62
C LEU A 167 -19.72 -6.60 -15.75
N HIS A 168 -19.58 -7.58 -14.84
CA HIS A 168 -18.37 -7.70 -14.02
C HIS A 168 -17.10 -7.80 -14.88
N LYS A 169 -17.10 -8.59 -15.96
CA LYS A 169 -15.95 -8.69 -16.87
C LYS A 169 -15.62 -7.37 -17.55
N VAL A 170 -16.62 -6.61 -17.97
CA VAL A 170 -16.43 -5.29 -18.59
C VAL A 170 -15.86 -4.30 -17.58
N LEU A 171 -16.39 -4.27 -16.35
CA LEU A 171 -15.89 -3.38 -15.29
C LEU A 171 -14.47 -3.75 -14.86
N GLU A 172 -14.18 -5.05 -14.74
CA GLU A 172 -12.83 -5.55 -14.50
C GLU A 172 -11.88 -5.10 -15.61
N LYS A 173 -12.29 -5.26 -16.88
CA LYS A 173 -11.52 -4.76 -18.02
C LYS A 173 -11.30 -3.25 -17.91
N ILE A 174 -12.32 -2.45 -17.58
CA ILE A 174 -12.18 -1.00 -17.42
C ILE A 174 -11.22 -0.65 -16.28
N ARG A 175 -11.25 -1.39 -15.17
CA ARG A 175 -10.30 -1.22 -14.05
C ARG A 175 -8.87 -1.59 -14.45
N LEU A 176 -8.69 -2.60 -15.29
CA LEU A 176 -7.37 -3.10 -15.71
C LEU A 176 -6.77 -2.33 -16.89
N THR A 177 -7.61 -1.77 -17.78
CA THR A 177 -7.18 -1.08 -19.01
C THR A 177 -6.78 0.38 -18.76
N GLN A 178 -6.48 0.75 -17.51
CA GLN A 178 -6.03 2.10 -17.18
C GLN A 178 -4.59 2.09 -16.63
N PRO A 179 -3.58 1.71 -17.44
CA PRO A 179 -2.25 2.27 -17.26
C PRO A 179 -2.30 3.71 -17.78
N GLY A 180 -1.87 4.68 -16.96
CA GLY A 180 -1.97 6.11 -17.25
C GLY A 180 -1.54 6.48 -18.68
N ASP A 181 -2.43 7.20 -19.36
CA ASP A 181 -2.02 8.19 -20.37
C ASP A 181 -1.20 9.30 -19.67
#